data_AF-A0A6A5S249-F1
#
_entry.id   AF-A0A6A5S249-F1
#
_cell.length_a   1.000
_cell.length_b   1.000
_cell.length_c   1.000
_cell.angle_alpha   90.00
_cell.angle_beta   90.00
_cell.angle_gamma   90.00
#
_symmetry.space_group_name_H-M   'P 1'
#
loop_
_entity.id
_entity.type
_entity.pdbx_description
1 polymer ?
#
loop_
_entity_poly.entity_id
_entity_poly.type
_entity_poly.pdbx_seq_one_letter_code
_entity_poly.pdbx_strand_id
1 'polypeptide(L)'
;MEQTCQTHHSWCRALDEQRQQNYFPSRILDVGTIQSGEIRLIITEIEPPDQDHRCTALSHCLGNNPSSIQLTTENATLLNSDIPPACLSQSFLDAVEPVVHKIA
;
A
#
# COMPACT_ATOMS: atom_id res chain seq x y z
N MET A 1 -8.38 -14.24 8.74
CA MET A 1 -6.93 -14.15 8.45
C MET A 1 -6.22 -13.11 9.35
N GLU A 2 -6.95 -12.33 10.17
CA GLU A 2 -6.38 -11.30 11.06
C GLU A 2 -5.89 -11.82 12.43
N GLN A 3 -6.48 -12.89 12.97
CA GLN A 3 -6.17 -13.35 14.34
C GLN A 3 -4.73 -13.85 14.50
N THR A 4 -4.17 -14.52 13.49
CA THR A 4 -2.79 -15.02 13.53
C THR A 4 -1.75 -13.91 13.48
N CYS A 5 -2.08 -12.80 12.82
CA CYS A 5 -1.20 -11.63 12.76
C CYS A 5 -1.06 -10.99 14.16
N GLN A 6 -2.17 -10.84 14.88
CA GLN A 6 -2.18 -10.20 16.20
C GLN A 6 -1.42 -10.99 17.27
N THR A 7 -1.46 -12.33 17.23
CA THR A 7 -0.79 -13.18 18.22
C THR A 7 0.72 -13.32 18.01
N HIS A 8 1.20 -13.23 16.76
CA HIS A 8 2.62 -13.41 16.44
C HIS A 8 3.37 -12.09 16.22
N HIS A 9 2.68 -10.97 16.03
CA HIS A 9 3.28 -9.66 15.77
C HIS A 9 3.09 -8.68 16.93
N SER A 10 3.28 -9.14 18.18
CA SER A 10 3.22 -8.30 19.37
C SER A 10 4.15 -7.08 19.30
N TRP A 11 5.31 -7.22 18.65
CA TRP A 11 6.23 -6.12 18.38
C TRP A 11 5.65 -5.09 17.39
N CYS A 12 5.01 -5.54 16.29
CA CYS A 12 4.37 -4.63 15.34
C CYS A 12 3.23 -3.84 16.00
N ARG A 13 2.44 -4.50 16.85
CA ARG A 13 1.36 -3.85 17.61
C ARG A 13 1.89 -2.78 18.58
N ALA A 14 2.97 -3.07 19.29
CA ALA A 14 3.60 -2.09 20.18
C ALA A 14 4.11 -0.86 19.42
N LEU A 15 4.62 -1.05 18.20
CA LEU A 15 5.00 0.06 17.32
C LEU A 15 3.77 0.85 16.84
N ASP A 16 2.68 0.17 16.47
CA ASP A 16 1.45 0.83 16.04
C ASP A 16 0.82 1.69 17.14
N GLU A 17 0.83 1.24 18.39
CA GLU A 17 0.36 2.01 19.55
C GLU A 17 1.24 3.25 19.84
N GLN A 18 2.49 3.25 19.37
CA GLN A 18 3.43 4.38 19.50
C GLN A 18 3.50 5.28 18.26
N ARG A 19 2.85 4.90 17.15
CA ARG A 19 2.88 5.70 15.92
C ARG A 19 2.04 6.97 16.08
N GLN A 20 2.63 8.10 15.69
CA GLN A 20 1.92 9.36 15.62
C GLN A 20 0.76 9.25 14.60
N GLN A 21 -0.34 9.99 14.84
CA GLN A 21 -1.53 9.96 13.97
C GLN A 21 -1.24 10.30 12.50
N ASN A 22 -0.11 10.97 12.21
CA ASN A 22 0.32 11.35 10.87
C ASN A 22 1.46 10.46 10.33
N TYR A 23 1.69 9.30 10.92
CA TYR A 23 2.72 8.37 10.44
C TYR A 23 2.28 7.71 9.13
N PHE A 24 3.10 7.86 8.09
CA PHE A 24 3.01 7.06 6.89
C PHE A 24 4.18 6.06 6.84
N PRO A 25 3.96 4.82 6.38
CA PRO A 25 5.06 3.92 6.05
C PRO A 25 5.99 4.56 5.01
N SER A 26 7.30 4.26 5.05
CA SER A 26 8.27 4.81 4.10
C SER A 26 7.94 4.57 2.61
N ARG A 27 7.07 3.59 2.33
CA ARG A 27 6.64 3.19 0.99
C ARG A 27 5.14 2.91 0.98
N ILE A 28 4.42 3.60 0.10
CA ILE A 28 2.97 3.48 -0.06
C ILE A 28 2.63 3.43 -1.54
N LEU A 29 1.51 2.80 -1.90
CA LEU A 29 0.94 2.90 -3.24
C LEU A 29 -0.08 4.04 -3.24
N ASP A 30 0.15 5.03 -4.07
CA ASP A 30 -0.85 5.99 -4.50
C ASP A 30 -1.73 5.32 -5.54
N VAL A 31 -3.04 5.35 -5.34
CA VAL A 31 -4.05 4.81 -6.27
C VAL A 31 -4.97 5.92 -6.79
N GLY A 32 -4.48 7.15 -6.70
CA GLY A 32 -5.09 8.35 -7.22
C GLY A 32 -6.43 8.68 -6.56
N THR A 33 -7.18 9.53 -7.24
CA THR A 33 -8.52 9.94 -6.81
C THR A 33 -9.58 8.98 -7.32
N ILE A 34 -10.83 9.17 -6.89
CA ILE A 34 -11.96 8.43 -7.46
C ILE A 34 -12.11 8.68 -8.97
N GLN A 35 -11.64 9.84 -9.45
CA GLN A 35 -11.80 10.29 -10.84
C GLN A 35 -10.57 9.96 -11.71
N SER A 36 -9.39 9.83 -11.11
CA SER A 36 -8.14 9.48 -11.79
C SER A 36 -7.48 8.29 -11.08
N GLY A 37 -7.42 7.14 -11.76
CA GLY A 37 -6.83 5.91 -11.25
C GLY A 37 -5.33 5.81 -11.54
N GLU A 38 -4.58 6.86 -11.27
CA GLU A 38 -3.11 6.83 -11.37
C GLU A 38 -2.56 5.96 -10.25
N ILE A 39 -1.86 4.87 -10.61
CA ILE A 39 -1.32 3.92 -9.65
C ILE A 39 0.20 3.99 -9.70
N ARG A 40 0.82 4.38 -8.58
CA ARG A 40 2.28 4.48 -8.46
C ARG A 40 2.77 4.27 -7.03
N LEU A 41 4.05 3.91 -6.90
CA LEU A 41 4.75 3.80 -5.63
C LEU A 41 5.30 5.16 -5.20
N ILE A 42 4.89 5.64 -4.02
CA ILE A 42 5.47 6.82 -3.37
C ILE A 42 6.44 6.37 -2.26
N ILE A 43 7.60 7.02 -2.23
CA ILE A 43 8.54 6.95 -1.11
C ILE A 43 8.32 8.21 -0.26
N THR A 44 7.75 8.04 0.94
CA THR A 44 7.23 9.16 1.75
C THR A 44 8.31 10.11 2.28
N GLU A 45 9.57 9.66 2.28
CA GLU A 45 10.74 10.47 2.61
C GLU A 45 11.12 11.44 1.48
N ILE A 46 10.76 11.11 0.24
CA ILE A 46 11.04 11.91 -0.97
C ILE A 46 9.86 12.82 -1.29
N GLU A 47 8.65 12.26 -1.24
CA GLU A 47 7.41 12.94 -1.60
C GLU A 47 6.33 12.56 -0.58
N PRO A 48 5.74 13.52 0.16
CA PRO A 48 4.62 13.23 1.03
C PRO A 48 3.38 12.87 0.21
N PRO A 49 2.54 11.93 0.66
CA PRO A 49 1.28 11.62 -0.01
C PRO A 49 0.36 12.84 -0.09
N ASP A 50 -0.30 12.99 -1.24
CA ASP A 50 -1.38 13.96 -1.40
C ASP A 50 -2.59 13.54 -0.55
N GLN A 51 -3.20 14.50 0.14
CA GLN A 51 -4.35 14.26 1.02
C GLN A 51 -5.63 13.92 0.25
N ASP A 52 -5.73 14.37 -1.00
CA ASP A 52 -6.88 14.10 -1.86
C ASP A 52 -6.74 12.73 -2.58
N HIS A 53 -5.54 12.17 -2.56
CA HIS A 53 -5.23 10.88 -3.15
C HIS A 53 -5.44 9.75 -2.15
N ARG A 54 -5.91 8.62 -2.67
CA ARG A 54 -6.05 7.41 -1.87
C ARG A 54 -4.72 6.70 -1.85
N CYS A 55 -4.25 6.37 -0.65
CA CYS A 55 -3.01 5.63 -0.48
C CYS A 55 -3.29 4.30 0.22
N THR A 56 -2.63 3.24 -0.25
CA THR A 56 -2.66 1.93 0.39
C THR A 56 -1.25 1.46 0.73
N ALA A 57 -1.08 0.90 1.93
CA ALA A 57 0.20 0.35 2.35
C ALA A 57 0.31 -1.11 1.89
N LEU A 58 1.48 -1.49 1.38
CA LEU A 58 1.77 -2.89 1.12
C LEU A 58 1.94 -3.63 2.45
N SER A 59 1.15 -4.68 2.67
CA SER A 59 1.22 -5.46 3.91
C SER A 59 2.60 -6.11 4.07
N HIS A 60 3.29 -5.75 5.16
CA HIS A 60 4.70 -6.04 5.43
C HIS A 60 5.06 -7.50 5.75
N CYS A 61 4.17 -8.48 5.52
CA CYS A 61 4.41 -9.86 5.93
C CYS A 61 4.06 -10.85 4.82
N LEU A 62 5.05 -11.19 3.99
CA LEU A 62 4.97 -12.28 3.00
C LEU A 62 5.38 -13.65 3.59
N GLY A 63 5.37 -13.79 4.92
CA GLY A 63 5.75 -15.02 5.63
C GLY A 63 7.26 -15.24 5.73
N ASN A 64 7.67 -16.45 6.10
CA ASN A 64 9.05 -16.81 6.44
C ASN A 64 10.02 -16.85 5.24
N ASN A 65 9.60 -16.44 4.04
CA ASN A 65 10.41 -16.54 2.83
C ASN A 65 10.61 -15.16 2.16
N PRO A 66 11.68 -14.43 2.53
CA PRO A 66 11.96 -13.07 2.04
C PRO A 66 12.39 -13.00 0.56
N SER A 67 12.45 -14.15 -0.12
CA SER A 67 12.80 -14.28 -1.53
C SER A 67 11.65 -13.93 -2.47
N SER A 68 10.43 -13.76 -1.95
CA SER A 68 9.26 -13.38 -2.75
C SER A 68 9.16 -11.84 -2.83
N ILE A 69 9.54 -11.31 -3.99
CA ILE A 69 9.31 -9.93 -4.45
C ILE A 69 9.97 -8.88 -3.53
N GLN A 70 11.23 -8.58 -3.81
CA GLN A 70 11.92 -7.44 -3.23
C GLN A 70 11.84 -6.24 -4.16
N LEU A 71 11.68 -5.06 -3.57
CA LEU A 71 11.86 -3.81 -4.28
C LEU A 71 13.36 -3.65 -4.59
N THR A 72 13.72 -3.71 -5.87
CA THR A 72 15.06 -3.43 -6.39
C THR A 72 15.12 -1.98 -6.86
N THR A 73 16.32 -1.44 -7.06
CA THR A 73 16.47 -0.09 -7.64
C THR A 73 15.79 0.02 -9.00
N GLU A 74 15.91 -1.03 -9.83
CA GLU A 74 15.33 -1.09 -11.17
C GLU A 74 13.80 -1.10 -11.13
N ASN A 75 13.19 -1.93 -10.28
CA ASN A 75 11.72 -1.98 -10.20
C ASN A 75 11.15 -0.79 -9.44
N ALA A 76 11.90 -0.15 -8.53
CA ALA A 76 11.46 1.07 -7.86
C ALA A 76 11.24 2.22 -8.86
N THR A 77 12.17 2.42 -9.80
CA THR A 77 12.01 3.46 -10.84
C THR A 77 10.79 3.20 -11.71
N LEU A 78 10.57 1.93 -12.10
CA LEU A 78 9.40 1.55 -12.87
C LEU A 78 8.10 1.78 -12.09
N LEU A 79 8.06 1.34 -10.84
CA LEU A 79 6.85 1.41 -10.00
C LEU A 79 6.54 2.83 -9.51
N ASN A 80 7.53 3.72 -9.46
CA ASN A 80 7.34 5.13 -9.11
C ASN A 80 6.75 5.95 -10.28
N SER A 81 6.82 5.42 -11.51
CA SER A 81 6.14 5.99 -12.67
C SER A 81 4.66 5.60 -12.67
N ASP A 82 3.80 6.41 -13.30
CA ASP A 82 2.38 6.09 -13.41
C ASP A 82 2.16 4.79 -14.16
N ILE A 83 1.49 3.83 -13.50
CA ILE A 83 1.10 2.56 -14.07
C ILE A 83 -0.35 2.68 -14.54
N PRO A 84 -0.62 2.58 -15.85
CA PRO A 84 -1.99 2.60 -16.34
C PRO A 84 -2.79 1.44 -15.76
N PRO A 85 -4.04 1.65 -15.29
CA PRO A 85 -4.90 0.58 -14.79
C PRO A 85 -5.09 -0.57 -15.77
N ALA A 86 -5.08 -0.29 -17.08
CA ALA A 86 -5.19 -1.29 -18.14
C ALA A 86 -4.04 -2.33 -18.15
N CYS A 87 -2.91 -2.02 -17.52
CA CYS A 87 -1.76 -2.91 -17.39
C CYS A 87 -1.84 -3.80 -16.13
N LEU A 88 -2.82 -3.59 -15.26
CA LEU A 88 -2.97 -4.29 -14.00
C LEU A 88 -4.03 -5.39 -14.10
N SER A 89 -3.86 -6.43 -13.27
CA SER A 89 -4.87 -7.48 -13.20
C SER A 89 -6.17 -6.96 -12.59
N GLN A 90 -7.32 -7.48 -13.03
CA GLN A 90 -8.61 -7.14 -12.45
C GLN A 90 -8.64 -7.37 -10.93
N SER A 91 -8.05 -8.47 -10.46
CA SER A 91 -7.97 -8.76 -9.02
C SER A 91 -7.18 -7.72 -8.22
N PHE A 92 -6.18 -7.07 -8.83
CA PHE A 92 -5.48 -5.96 -8.20
C PHE A 92 -6.40 -4.74 -8.13
N LEU A 93 -7.08 -4.40 -9.24
CA LEU A 93 -8.01 -3.28 -9.31
C LEU A 93 -9.14 -3.42 -8.28
N ASP A 94 -9.75 -4.60 -8.19
CA ASP A 94 -10.80 -4.91 -7.22
C ASP A 94 -10.31 -4.78 -5.77
N ALA A 95 -9.03 -5.06 -5.50
CA ALA A 95 -8.44 -4.98 -4.16
C ALA A 95 -8.10 -3.54 -3.73
N VAL A 96 -7.84 -2.64 -4.69
CA VAL A 96 -7.54 -1.22 -4.42
C VAL A 96 -8.75 -0.31 -4.64
N GLU A 97 -9.82 -0.82 -5.26
CA GLU A 97 -11.09 -0.12 -5.35
C GLU A 97 -11.78 -0.12 -3.98
N PRO A 98 -12.25 1.04 -3.48
CA PRO A 98 -13.02 1.09 -2.26
C PRO A 98 -14.32 0.31 -2.48
N VAL A 99 -14.56 -0.71 -1.65
CA VAL A 99 -15.87 -1.37 -1.56
C VAL A 99 -16.88 -0.32 -1.14
N VAL A 100 -17.57 0.28 -2.11
CA VAL A 100 -18.75 1.09 -1.84
C VAL A 100 -19.83 0.09 -1.42
N HIS A 101 -19.89 -0.20 -0.12
CA HIS A 101 -21.11 -0.78 0.44
C HIS A 101 -22.23 0.22 0.16
N LYS A 102 -22.98 -0.01 -0.92
CA LYS A 102 -24.31 0.53 -1.09
C LYS A 102 -25.13 -0.03 0.06
N ILE A 103 -25.25 0.75 1.13
CA ILE A 103 -26.27 0.55 2.14
C ILE A 103 -27.58 0.85 1.41
N ALA A 104 -28.29 -0.21 1.03
CA ALA A 104 -29.68 -0.16 0.61
C ALA A 104 -30.59 -0.15 1.85
#